data_AF-A0A1V5MQE6-F1
#
_entry.id   AF-A0A1V5MQE6-F1
#
_cell.length_a   1.000
_cell.length_b   1.000
_cell.length_c   1.000
_cell.angle_alpha   90.00
_cell.angle_beta   90.00
_cell.angle_gamma   90.00
#
_symmetry.space_group_name_H-M   'P 1'
#
loop_
_entity.id
_entity.type
_entity.pdbx_description
1 polymer ?
#
loop_
_entity_poly.entity_id
_entity_poly.type
_entity_poly.pdbx_seq_one_letter_code
_entity_poly.pdbx_strand_id
1 'polypeptide(L)' 'MALRAAGVPSEIYPDEAKMKKQMAYADKLNIPYVVIAGTEEMKNNSFTLKNMKTGQQNACAQDDIIRAVLP' A
#
# COMPACT_ATOMS: atom_id res chain seq x y z
N MET A 1 -8.03 -4.62 -12.82
CA MET A 1 -9.04 -5.55 -12.27
C MET A 1 -8.44 -6.90 -11.79
N ALA A 2 -7.12 -7.01 -11.58
CA ALA A 2 -6.48 -8.29 -11.23
C ALA A 2 -6.59 -8.69 -9.75
N LEU A 3 -6.59 -7.73 -8.80
CA LEU A 3 -6.62 -8.04 -7.36
C LEU A 3 -7.96 -8.61 -6.88
N ARG A 4 -9.08 -8.18 -7.47
CA ARG A 4 -10.42 -8.71 -7.15
C ARG A 4 -10.61 -10.16 -7.60
N ALA A 5 -9.95 -10.58 -8.67
CA ALA A 5 -10.02 -11.94 -9.18
C ALA A 5 -9.24 -12.93 -8.31
N ALA A 6 -8.26 -12.45 -7.54
CA ALA A 6 -7.42 -13.26 -6.66
C ALA A 6 -7.94 -13.32 -5.20
N GLY A 7 -9.13 -12.78 -4.92
CA GLY A 7 -9.72 -12.80 -3.58
C GLY A 7 -9.03 -11.88 -2.57
N VAL A 8 -8.15 -10.99 -3.02
CA VAL A 8 -7.43 -10.05 -2.15
C VAL A 8 -8.22 -8.73 -2.08
N PRO A 9 -8.75 -8.35 -0.90
CA PRO A 9 -9.44 -7.07 -0.72
C PRO A 9 -8.42 -5.94 -0.77
N SER A 10 -8.20 -5.37 -1.96
CA SER A 10 -7.37 -4.20 -2.17
C SER A 10 -8.24 -2.98 -2.43
N GLU A 11 -8.12 -1.96 -1.58
CA GLU A 11 -8.77 -0.67 -1.77
C GLU A 11 -7.68 0.40 -1.96
N ILE A 12 -7.75 1.09 -3.09
CA ILE A 12 -6.92 2.26 -3.34
C ILE A 12 -7.65 3.43 -2.71
N TYR A 13 -7.01 4.08 -1.74
CA TYR A 13 -7.53 5.30 -1.14
C TYR A 13 -7.35 6.45 -2.15
N PRO A 14 -8.41 6.96 -2.80
CA PRO A 14 -8.29 7.90 -3.91
C PRO A 14 -8.14 9.36 -3.42
N ASP A 15 -8.15 9.57 -2.11
CA ASP A 15 -8.15 10.89 -1.49
C ASP A 15 -6.72 11.26 -1.05
N GLU A 16 -6.28 12.49 -1.38
CA GLU A 16 -5.06 13.15 -0.89
C GLU A 16 -5.19 13.50 0.61
N ALA A 17 -5.58 12.52 1.42
CA ALA A 17 -5.71 12.65 2.85
C ALA A 17 -4.32 12.63 3.48
N LYS A 18 -4.06 13.53 4.44
CA LYS A 18 -2.82 13.55 5.23
C LYS A 18 -2.44 12.12 5.63
N MET A 19 -1.17 11.75 5.45
CA MET A 19 -0.59 10.42 5.70
C MET A 19 -1.12 9.74 6.98
N LYS A 20 -1.36 10.54 8.03
CA LYS A 20 -1.94 10.12 9.31
C LYS A 20 -3.35 9.51 9.22
N LYS A 21 -4.24 10.06 8.38
CA LYS A 21 -5.59 9.53 8.13
C LYS A 21 -5.53 8.22 7.35
N GLN A 22 -4.68 8.14 6.32
CA GLN A 22 -4.49 6.93 5.52
C GLN A 22 -3.94 5.79 6.39
N MET A 23 -2.95 6.07 7.25
CA MET A 23 -2.43 5.12 8.24
C MET A 23 -3.50 4.66 9.23
N ALA A 24 -4.28 5.59 9.81
CA ALA A 24 -5.33 5.26 10.76
C ALA A 24 -6.47 4.45 10.11
N TYR A 25 -6.80 4.71 8.83
CA TYR A 25 -7.78 3.93 8.08
C TYR A 25 -7.29 2.49 7.84
N ALA A 26 -6.04 2.34 7.39
CA ALA A 26 -5.43 1.03 7.20
C ALA A 26 -5.32 0.23 8.50
N ASP A 27 -4.94 0.89 9.60
CA ASP A 27 -4.90 0.29 10.94
C ASP A 27 -6.29 -0.17 11.39
N LYS A 28 -7.32 0.66 11.18
CA LYS A 28 -8.72 0.35 11.51
C LYS A 28 -9.26 -0.83 10.70
N LEU A 29 -8.81 -0.97 9.45
CA LEU A 29 -9.09 -2.12 8.59
C LEU A 29 -8.22 -3.34 8.91
N ASN A 30 -7.37 -3.28 9.95
CA ASN A 30 -6.41 -4.33 10.32
C ASN A 30 -5.45 -4.69 9.17
N ILE A 31 -5.12 -3.73 8.31
CA ILE A 31 -4.23 -3.95 7.18
C ILE A 31 -2.78 -4.02 7.69
N PRO A 32 -2.08 -5.15 7.49
CA PRO A 32 -0.70 -5.30 7.96
C PRO A 32 0.31 -4.51 7.12
N TYR A 33 0.00 -4.21 5.85
CA TYR A 33 0.90 -3.54 4.90
C TYR A 33 0.21 -2.37 4.19
N VAL A 34 0.84 -1.20 4.24
CA VAL A 34 0.36 0.02 3.59
C VAL A 34 1.36 0.44 2.53
N VAL A 35 0.88 0.67 1.33
CA VAL A 35 1.69 1.19 0.23
C VAL A 35 1.51 2.69 0.17
N ILE A 36 2.62 3.41 0.22
CA ILE A 36 2.67 4.86 0.02
C ILE A 36 3.10 5.09 -1.43
N ALA A 37 2.23 5.77 -2.17
CA ALA A 37 2.40 6.11 -3.57
C ALA A 37 2.29 7.63 -3.73
N GLY A 38 3.39 8.35 -3.48
CA GLY A 38 3.51 9.77 -3.78
C GLY A 38 3.63 10.07 -5.27
N THR A 39 3.59 11.36 -5.61
CA THR A 39 3.77 11.87 -6.97
C THR A 39 5.17 11.58 -7.51
N GLU A 40 6.19 11.56 -6.65
CA GLU A 40 7.56 11.15 -6.99
C GLU A 40 7.66 9.63 -7.20
N GLU A 41 7.07 8.84 -6.31
CA GLU A 41 7.01 7.37 -6.44
C GLU A 41 6.34 6.91 -7.74
N MET A 42 5.23 7.56 -8.13
CA MET A 42 4.58 7.29 -9.43
C MET A 42 5.47 7.64 -10.62
N LYS A 43 6.27 8.71 -10.53
CA LYS A 43 7.24 9.05 -11.58
C LYS A 43 8.38 8.04 -11.67
N ASN A 44 8.84 7.55 -10.51
CA ASN A 44 10.01 6.68 -10.41
C ASN A 44 9.66 5.17 -10.44
N ASN A 45 8.39 4.81 -10.57
CA ASN A 45 7.88 3.43 -10.44
C ASN A 45 8.34 2.70 -9.16
N SER A 46 8.69 3.46 -8.12
CA SER A 46 9.24 2.96 -6.87
C SER A 46 8.35 3.43 -5.75
N PHE A 47 7.77 2.52 -4.99
CA PHE A 47 6.74 2.77 -4.01
C PHE A 47 7.25 2.35 -2.63
N THR A 48 6.72 2.95 -1.56
CA THR A 48 7.15 2.58 -0.21
C THR A 48 6.14 1.67 0.45
N LEU A 49 6.50 0.42 0.71
CA LEU A 49 5.73 -0.53 1.49
C LEU A 49 6.06 -0.36 2.98
N LYS A 50 5.07 0.09 3.75
CA LYS A 50 5.14 0.22 5.21
C LYS A 50 4.43 -0.94 5.88
N ASN A 51 5.14 -1.68 6.71
CA ASN A 51 4.57 -2.68 7.59
C ASN A 51 4.02 -2.00 8.85
N MET A 52 2.71 -2.08 9.06
CA MET A 52 2.05 -1.48 10.22
C MET A 52 2.26 -2.30 11.50
N LYS A 53 2.56 -3.61 11.40
CA LYS A 53 2.88 -4.46 12.55
C LYS A 53 4.27 -4.19 13.12
N THR A 54 5.26 -4.01 12.26
CA THR A 54 6.67 -3.85 12.68
C THR A 54 7.17 -2.41 12.59
N GLY A 55 6.44 -1.52 11.92
CA GLY A 55 6.86 -0.16 11.62
C GLY A 55 7.93 -0.05 10.54
N GLN A 56 8.36 -1.17 9.94
CA GLN A 56 9.39 -1.18 8.89
C GLN A 56 8.86 -0.58 7.59
N GLN A 57 9.72 0.13 6.86
CA GLN A 57 9.40 0.77 5.60
C GLN A 57 10.44 0.35 4.57
N ASN A 58 10.01 -0.33 3.51
CA ASN A 58 10.87 -0.78 2.42
C ASN A 58 10.40 -0.17 1.10
N ALA A 59 11.33 0.31 0.28
CA ALA A 59 11.04 0.72 -1.08
C ALA A 59 10.98 -0.51 -1.99
N CYS A 60 9.85 -0.70 -2.65
CA CYS A 60 9.55 -1.81 -3.56
C CYS A 60 8.91 -1.26 -4.83
N ALA A 61 9.16 -1.90 -5.98
CA ALA A 61 8.47 -1.54 -7.21
C ALA A 61 6.99 -1.91 -7.15
N GLN A 62 6.16 -1.32 -8.03
CA GLN A 62 4.73 -1.63 -8.11
C GLN A 62 4.48 -3.14 -8.28
N ASP A 63 5.30 -3.78 -9.10
CA ASP A 63 5.24 -5.21 -9.38
C ASP A 63 5.48 -6.06 -8.11
N ASP A 64 6.46 -5.63 -7.31
CA ASP A 64 6.87 -6.30 -6.09
C ASP A 64 5.81 -6.17 -4.99
N ILE A 65 5.10 -5.03 -4.93
CA ILE A 65 3.96 -4.82 -4.03
C ILE A 65 2.82 -5.76 -4.34
N ILE A 66 2.45 -5.87 -5.62
CA ILE A 66 1.38 -6.77 -6.06
C ILE A 66 1.75 -8.20 -5.63
N ARG A 67 3.01 -8.58 -5.80
CA ARG A 67 3.54 -9.89 -5.42
C ARG A 67 3.73 -10.11 -3.92
N ALA A 68 3.91 -9.05 -3.13
CA ALA A 68 3.99 -9.14 -1.67
C ALA A 68 2.61 -9.21 -1.01
N VAL A 69 1.58 -8.66 -1.67
CA VAL A 69 0.20 -8.62 -1.20
C VAL A 69 -0.62 -9.81 -1.73
N LEU A 70 -0.20 -10.42 -2.85
CA LEU A 70 -0.69 -11.73 -3.32
C LEU A 70 0.17 -12.86 -2.72
N PRO A 71 -0.43 -13.88 -2.07
CA PRO A 71 0.28 -15.11 -1.73
C PRO A 71 0.64 -15.95 -2.97
#